data_AF-A0A842RFH5-F1
#
_entry.id   AF-A0A842RFH5-F1
#
_cell.length_a   1.000
_cell.length_b   1.000
_cell.length_c   1.000
_cell.angle_alpha   90.00
_cell.angle_beta   90.00
_cell.angle_gamma   90.00
#
_symmetry.space_group_name_H-M   'P 1'
#
loop_
_entity.id
_entity.type
_entity.pdbx_description
1 polymer ?
#
loop_
_entity_poly.entity_id
_entity_poly.type
_entity_poly.pdbx_seq_one_letter_code
_entity_poly.pdbx_strand_id
1 'polypeptide(L)'
;MSEKLEKLRQKIEQHPEVMEFKQQLANELYNRISDLSGSGKSEEVEELFEEMQQLAKDHPNEETIQKYYGQTIFTVFPMFSITGTITENKQLINEFREITRKNESLMLKELLAMMLVNAMYDLSLRDQVPSIHEFALELVDLARTHHKNTKIQLASAKGLMNAVNYFIKKQDEKAAQEYFRKLLRIVKANPKEELIDTRKLAQLKDYFNMD
;
A
#
# COMPACT_ATOMS: atom_id res chain seq x y z
N MET A 1 -5.79 8.38 26.40
CA MET A 1 -4.55 7.58 26.49
C MET A 1 -4.89 6.17 26.97
N SER A 2 -4.45 5.12 26.26
CA SER A 2 -4.75 3.72 26.59
C SER A 2 -3.94 3.24 27.81
N GLU A 3 -4.61 2.73 28.84
CA GLU A 3 -3.96 2.16 30.05
C GLU A 3 -3.00 1.01 29.70
N LYS A 4 -3.31 0.26 28.64
CA LYS A 4 -2.48 -0.86 28.18
C LYS A 4 -1.17 -0.40 27.55
N LEU A 5 -1.21 0.68 26.75
CA LEU A 5 0.01 1.30 26.19
C LEU A 5 0.92 1.79 27.30
N GLU A 6 0.36 2.50 28.28
CA GLU A 6 1.13 3.05 29.38
C GLU A 6 1.82 1.97 30.23
N LYS A 7 1.10 0.88 30.52
CA LYS A 7 1.67 -0.30 31.19
C LYS A 7 2.80 -0.94 30.39
N LEU A 8 2.71 -0.98 29.05
CA LEU A 8 3.77 -1.53 28.20
C LEU A 8 5.00 -0.62 28.19
N ARG A 9 4.82 0.71 28.10
CA ARG A 9 5.92 1.68 28.19
C ARG A 9 6.67 1.55 29.51
N GLN A 10 5.96 1.52 30.64
CA GLN A 10 6.58 1.32 31.96
C GLN A 10 7.36 0.00 32.06
N LYS A 11 6.83 -1.10 31.49
CA LYS A 11 7.56 -2.38 31.44
C LYS A 11 8.83 -2.30 30.60
N ILE A 12 8.81 -1.58 29.48
CA ILE A 12 9.98 -1.38 28.63
C ILE A 12 11.03 -0.53 29.36
N GLU A 13 10.62 0.50 30.10
CA GLU A 13 11.54 1.30 30.92
C GLU A 13 12.21 0.46 32.02
N GLN A 14 11.45 -0.42 32.68
CA GLN A 14 11.96 -1.29 33.74
C GLN A 14 12.81 -2.46 33.22
N HIS A 15 12.53 -2.93 32.00
CA HIS A 15 13.14 -4.10 31.39
C HIS A 15 13.45 -3.84 29.89
N PRO A 16 14.37 -2.92 29.58
CA PRO A 16 14.64 -2.48 28.21
C PRO A 16 15.26 -3.57 27.34
N GLU A 17 15.81 -4.63 27.91
CA GLU A 17 16.34 -5.79 27.18
C GLU A 17 15.26 -6.75 26.66
N VAL A 18 14.04 -6.70 27.24
CA VAL A 18 12.98 -7.65 26.89
C VAL A 18 12.31 -7.24 25.58
N MET A 19 12.66 -7.93 24.50
CA MET A 19 12.11 -7.66 23.16
C MET A 19 10.60 -7.89 23.07
N GLU A 20 10.08 -8.86 23.82
CA GLU A 20 8.64 -9.20 23.79
C GLU A 20 7.76 -7.99 24.16
N PHE A 21 8.19 -7.15 25.11
CA PHE A 21 7.41 -5.95 25.48
C PHE A 21 7.36 -4.92 24.34
N LYS A 22 8.42 -4.79 23.56
CA LYS A 22 8.45 -3.93 22.36
C LYS A 22 7.57 -4.47 21.25
N GLN A 23 7.56 -5.78 21.05
CA GLN A 23 6.67 -6.43 20.11
C GLN A 23 5.19 -6.28 20.52
N GLN A 24 4.90 -6.37 21.82
CA GLN A 24 3.56 -6.11 22.37
C GLN A 24 3.16 -4.63 22.23
N LEU A 25 4.10 -3.70 22.44
CA LEU A 25 3.88 -2.28 22.20
C LEU A 25 3.55 -2.02 20.73
N ALA A 26 4.34 -2.55 19.79
CA ALA A 26 4.09 -2.44 18.35
C ALA A 26 2.68 -2.90 17.95
N ASN A 27 2.25 -4.05 18.46
CA ASN A 27 0.90 -4.57 18.24
C ASN A 27 -0.18 -3.64 18.83
N GLU A 28 0.02 -3.15 20.06
CA GLU A 28 -0.96 -2.29 20.71
C GLU A 28 -1.08 -0.91 20.07
N LEU A 29 0.04 -0.33 19.63
CA LEU A 29 0.06 0.91 18.84
C LEU A 29 -0.74 0.73 17.55
N TYR A 30 -0.47 -0.35 16.81
CA TYR A 30 -1.24 -0.69 15.61
C TYR A 30 -2.74 -0.81 15.90
N ASN A 31 -3.14 -1.57 16.94
CA ASN A 31 -4.55 -1.77 17.26
C ASN A 31 -5.23 -0.45 17.63
N ARG A 32 -4.59 0.38 18.47
CA ARG A 32 -5.15 1.68 18.85
C ARG A 32 -5.30 2.62 17.66
N ILE A 33 -4.30 2.69 16.79
CA ILE A 33 -4.39 3.47 15.54
C ILE A 33 -5.51 2.93 14.65
N SER A 34 -5.64 1.61 14.54
CA SER A 34 -6.72 0.97 13.76
C SER A 34 -8.10 1.32 14.30
N ASP A 35 -8.29 1.30 15.62
CA ASP A 35 -9.55 1.67 16.27
C ASP A 35 -9.89 3.15 16.03
N LEU A 36 -8.87 4.01 16.02
CA LEU A 36 -9.02 5.44 15.78
C LEU A 36 -9.19 5.78 14.29
N SER A 37 -8.73 4.91 13.37
CA SER A 37 -8.68 5.23 11.93
C SER A 37 -10.04 5.57 11.32
N GLY A 38 -11.14 5.05 11.87
CA GLY A 38 -12.50 5.39 11.45
C GLY A 38 -12.92 6.84 11.76
N SER A 39 -12.24 7.51 12.69
CA SER A 39 -12.51 8.90 13.09
C SER A 39 -11.68 9.92 12.30
N GLY A 40 -10.80 9.45 11.40
CA GLY A 40 -9.89 10.28 10.63
C GLY A 40 -8.62 10.69 11.41
N LYS A 41 -7.87 11.61 10.82
CA LYS A 41 -6.60 12.11 11.37
C LYS A 41 -6.84 12.93 12.65
N SER A 42 -6.15 12.58 13.73
CA SER A 42 -6.16 13.29 15.01
C SER A 42 -4.74 13.39 15.58
N GLU A 43 -4.55 14.29 16.55
CA GLU A 43 -3.29 14.43 17.29
C GLU A 43 -2.87 13.09 17.94
N GLU A 44 -3.83 12.35 18.53
CA GLU A 44 -3.54 11.02 19.10
C GLU A 44 -3.05 10.02 18.03
N VAL A 45 -3.61 10.05 16.82
CA VAL A 45 -3.14 9.17 15.72
C VAL A 45 -1.74 9.57 15.26
N GLU A 46 -1.43 10.87 15.19
CA GLU A 46 -0.10 11.36 14.84
C GLU A 46 0.94 10.93 15.88
N GLU A 47 0.70 11.17 17.17
CA GLU A 47 1.60 10.78 18.26
C GLU A 47 1.87 9.27 18.28
N LEU A 48 0.83 8.45 18.17
CA LEU A 48 0.97 6.99 18.16
C LEU A 48 1.70 6.50 16.90
N PHE A 49 1.49 7.16 15.76
CA PHE A 49 2.19 6.82 14.52
C PHE A 49 3.68 7.17 14.59
N GLU A 50 4.01 8.33 15.17
CA GLU A 50 5.40 8.74 15.42
C GLU A 50 6.11 7.76 16.37
N GLU A 51 5.45 7.35 17.46
CA GLU A 51 5.98 6.33 18.38
C GLU A 51 6.22 5.00 17.66
N MET A 52 5.27 4.55 16.82
CA MET A 52 5.41 3.33 16.04
C MET A 52 6.56 3.42 15.02
N GLN A 53 6.71 4.57 14.35
CA GLN A 53 7.79 4.81 13.42
C GLN A 53 9.15 4.81 14.13
N GLN A 54 9.26 5.42 15.30
CA GLN A 54 10.49 5.42 16.09
C GLN A 54 10.84 4.00 16.55
N LEU A 55 9.87 3.26 17.08
CA LEU A 55 10.04 1.86 17.47
C LEU A 55 10.55 0.99 16.32
N ALA A 56 10.03 1.19 15.10
CA ALA A 56 10.48 0.46 13.92
C ALA A 56 11.88 0.88 13.46
N LYS A 57 12.26 2.16 13.59
CA LYS A 57 13.61 2.65 13.28
C LYS A 57 14.66 2.06 14.22
N ASP A 58 14.32 1.93 15.51
CA ASP A 58 15.21 1.36 16.52
C ASP A 58 15.37 -0.17 16.38
N HIS A 59 14.41 -0.82 15.70
CA HIS A 59 14.36 -2.27 15.53
C HIS A 59 14.18 -2.70 14.06
N PRO A 60 15.14 -2.36 13.16
CA PRO A 60 14.99 -2.55 11.71
C PRO A 60 14.95 -4.03 11.28
N ASN A 61 15.46 -4.95 12.12
CA ASN A 61 15.54 -6.38 11.84
C ASN A 61 14.49 -7.20 12.61
N GLU A 62 13.68 -6.57 13.47
CA GLU A 62 12.66 -7.28 14.26
C GLU A 62 11.39 -7.47 13.43
N GLU A 63 11.22 -8.68 12.90
CA GLU A 63 10.15 -9.01 11.94
C GLU A 63 8.76 -8.61 12.45
N THR A 64 8.45 -8.89 13.71
CA THR A 64 7.16 -8.56 14.33
C THR A 64 6.90 -7.05 14.36
N ILE A 65 7.91 -6.26 14.74
CA ILE A 65 7.78 -4.78 14.80
C ILE A 65 7.62 -4.23 13.39
N GLN A 66 8.44 -4.67 12.44
CA GLN A 66 8.37 -4.24 11.03
C GLN A 66 7.03 -4.62 10.39
N LYS A 67 6.50 -5.80 10.72
CA LYS A 67 5.19 -6.26 10.27
C LYS A 67 4.09 -5.32 10.75
N TYR A 68 4.02 -5.04 12.06
CA TYR A 68 3.02 -4.12 12.59
C TYR A 68 3.21 -2.71 12.03
N TYR A 69 4.45 -2.25 11.84
CA TYR A 69 4.70 -0.93 11.29
C TYR A 69 4.18 -0.80 9.86
N GLY A 70 4.41 -1.81 9.02
CA GLY A 70 3.85 -1.86 7.68
C GLY A 70 2.32 -1.88 7.65
N GLN A 71 1.68 -2.59 8.58
CA GLN A 71 0.23 -2.55 8.74
C GLN A 71 -0.24 -1.15 9.17
N THR A 72 0.45 -0.51 10.11
CA THR A 72 0.16 0.85 10.55
C THR A 72 0.28 1.84 9.40
N ILE A 73 1.36 1.80 8.60
CA ILE A 73 1.53 2.66 7.42
C ILE A 73 0.32 2.52 6.49
N PHE A 74 -0.07 1.29 6.16
CA PHE A 74 -1.21 1.04 5.30
C PHE A 74 -2.52 1.63 5.86
N THR A 75 -2.75 1.47 7.17
CA THR A 75 -3.93 2.01 7.86
C THR A 75 -3.95 3.53 7.84
N VAL A 76 -2.82 4.18 8.10
CA VAL A 76 -2.78 5.65 8.20
C VAL A 76 -2.69 6.35 6.85
N PHE A 77 -2.16 5.67 5.82
CA PHE A 77 -1.90 6.29 4.53
C PHE A 77 -3.10 7.08 3.95
N PRO A 78 -4.35 6.57 3.92
CA PRO A 78 -5.48 7.34 3.42
C PRO A 78 -5.69 8.66 4.19
N MET A 79 -5.56 8.64 5.52
CA MET A 79 -5.77 9.80 6.39
C MET A 79 -4.72 10.90 6.15
N PHE A 80 -3.45 10.48 6.03
CA PHE A 80 -2.34 11.41 5.79
C PHE A 80 -2.31 11.86 4.32
N SER A 81 -2.68 11.00 3.37
CA SER A 81 -2.61 11.31 1.94
C SER A 81 -3.53 12.45 1.49
N ILE A 82 -4.70 12.57 2.13
CA ILE A 82 -5.69 13.62 1.84
C ILE A 82 -5.13 15.01 2.19
N THR A 83 -4.43 15.11 3.32
CA THR A 83 -3.92 16.40 3.84
C THR A 83 -2.45 16.64 3.49
N GLY A 84 -1.73 15.59 3.13
CA GLY A 84 -0.31 15.61 2.79
C GLY A 84 0.02 16.07 1.38
N THR A 85 1.26 16.49 1.23
CA THR A 85 1.90 16.76 -0.06
C THR A 85 2.22 15.45 -0.79
N ILE A 86 2.42 15.55 -2.11
CA ILE A 86 2.88 14.41 -2.92
C ILE A 86 4.22 13.86 -2.41
N THR A 87 5.10 14.74 -1.94
CA THR A 87 6.42 14.36 -1.42
C THR A 87 6.30 13.51 -0.16
N GLU A 88 5.46 13.91 0.80
CA GLU A 88 5.21 13.16 2.02
C GLU A 88 4.58 11.79 1.71
N ASN A 89 3.60 11.76 0.80
CA ASN A 89 2.97 10.51 0.37
C ASN A 89 3.98 9.55 -0.25
N LYS A 90 4.89 10.07 -1.10
CA LYS A 90 5.96 9.27 -1.70
C LYS A 90 6.97 8.79 -0.67
N GLN A 91 7.33 9.63 0.31
CA GLN A 91 8.24 9.22 1.38
C GLN A 91 7.66 8.04 2.16
N LEU A 92 6.38 8.11 2.55
CA LEU A 92 5.71 7.03 3.28
C LEU A 92 5.63 5.73 2.47
N ILE A 93 5.37 5.82 1.15
CA ILE A 93 5.41 4.67 0.24
C ILE A 93 6.83 4.08 0.15
N ASN A 94 7.87 4.92 0.07
CA ASN A 94 9.25 4.47 0.02
C ASN A 94 9.69 3.79 1.32
N GLU A 95 9.28 4.33 2.47
CA GLU A 95 9.47 3.68 3.76
C GLU A 95 8.80 2.29 3.76
N PHE A 96 7.57 2.18 3.23
CA PHE A 96 6.89 0.89 3.17
C PHE A 96 7.51 -0.11 2.18
N ARG A 97 8.02 0.37 1.04
CA ARG A 97 8.80 -0.43 0.09
C ARG A 97 10.04 -1.03 0.75
N GLU A 98 10.77 -0.23 1.53
CA GLU A 98 11.97 -0.69 2.24
C GLU A 98 11.66 -1.78 3.26
N ILE A 99 10.57 -1.63 4.02
CA ILE A 99 10.09 -2.67 4.95
C ILE A 99 9.75 -3.95 4.18
N THR A 100 8.99 -3.82 3.10
CA THR A 100 8.53 -4.95 2.27
C THR A 100 9.69 -5.67 1.57
N ARG A 101 10.77 -4.95 1.23
CA ARG A 101 11.98 -5.51 0.61
C ARG A 101 12.81 -6.32 1.60
N LYS A 102 12.87 -5.88 2.86
CA LYS A 102 13.65 -6.54 3.92
C LYS A 102 12.89 -7.69 4.60
N ASN A 103 11.57 -7.74 4.42
CA ASN A 103 10.70 -8.73 5.05
C ASN A 103 10.09 -9.67 4.02
N GLU A 104 10.17 -10.99 4.25
CA GLU A 104 9.61 -11.96 3.30
C GLU A 104 8.08 -12.03 3.31
N SER A 105 7.43 -11.42 4.30
CA SER A 105 5.98 -11.43 4.52
C SER A 105 5.18 -11.10 3.27
N LEU A 106 4.44 -12.11 2.80
CA LEU A 106 3.53 -11.98 1.67
C LEU A 106 2.41 -10.97 1.96
N MET A 107 2.00 -10.85 3.22
CA MET A 107 1.00 -9.88 3.64
C MET A 107 1.47 -8.43 3.41
N LEU A 108 2.74 -8.11 3.70
CA LEU A 108 3.27 -6.76 3.45
C LEU A 108 3.33 -6.45 1.95
N LYS A 109 3.64 -7.44 1.11
CA LYS A 109 3.60 -7.31 -0.35
C LYS A 109 2.19 -7.08 -0.87
N GLU A 110 1.19 -7.78 -0.31
CA GLU A 110 -0.23 -7.54 -0.60
C GLU A 110 -0.65 -6.12 -0.22
N LEU A 111 -0.28 -5.66 0.97
CA LEU A 111 -0.57 -4.31 1.45
C LEU A 111 0.12 -3.24 0.59
N LEU A 112 1.37 -3.44 0.19
CA LEU A 112 2.10 -2.53 -0.71
C LEU A 112 1.37 -2.39 -2.04
N ALA A 113 0.98 -3.51 -2.65
CA ALA A 113 0.22 -3.48 -3.91
C ALA A 113 -1.08 -2.67 -3.76
N MET A 114 -1.82 -2.83 -2.67
CA MET A 114 -3.03 -2.05 -2.41
C MET A 114 -2.74 -0.57 -2.14
N MET A 115 -1.67 -0.25 -1.41
CA MET A 115 -1.26 1.12 -1.12
C MET A 115 -0.89 1.86 -2.42
N LEU A 116 -0.18 1.21 -3.35
CA LEU A 116 0.13 1.78 -4.66
C LEU A 116 -1.13 2.10 -5.46
N VAL A 117 -2.13 1.21 -5.46
CA VAL A 117 -3.41 1.46 -6.13
C VAL A 117 -4.12 2.69 -5.56
N ASN A 118 -4.15 2.82 -4.24
CA ASN A 118 -4.77 3.96 -3.56
C ASN A 118 -4.01 5.25 -3.86
N ALA A 119 -2.67 5.21 -3.83
CA ALA A 119 -1.83 6.37 -4.15
C ALA A 119 -2.00 6.82 -5.61
N MET A 120 -2.13 5.88 -6.55
CA MET A 120 -2.37 6.20 -7.96
C MET A 120 -3.66 7.00 -8.19
N TYR A 121 -4.68 6.83 -7.35
CA TYR A 121 -5.90 7.64 -7.43
C TYR A 121 -5.61 9.12 -7.15
N ASP A 122 -4.95 9.43 -6.03
CA ASP A 122 -4.56 10.80 -5.67
C ASP A 122 -3.59 11.41 -6.71
N LEU A 123 -2.59 10.64 -7.14
CA LEU A 123 -1.64 11.05 -8.18
C LEU A 123 -2.32 11.37 -9.52
N SER A 124 -3.40 10.65 -9.86
CA SER A 124 -4.22 10.91 -11.05
C SER A 124 -5.01 12.21 -10.94
N LEU A 125 -5.46 12.58 -9.74
CA LEU A 125 -6.13 13.86 -9.51
C LEU A 125 -5.14 15.04 -9.59
N ARG A 126 -3.89 14.81 -9.21
CA ARG A 126 -2.82 15.82 -9.18
C ARG A 126 -1.89 15.80 -10.41
N ASP A 127 -2.28 15.08 -11.47
CA ASP A 127 -1.57 14.96 -12.74
C ASP A 127 -0.08 14.58 -12.62
N GLN A 128 0.24 13.70 -11.68
CA GLN A 128 1.60 13.22 -11.43
C GLN A 128 1.97 12.05 -12.36
N VAL A 129 1.98 12.31 -13.68
CA VAL A 129 2.22 11.31 -14.73
C VAL A 129 3.45 10.43 -14.48
N PRO A 130 4.63 10.97 -14.11
CA PRO A 130 5.81 10.12 -13.84
C PRO A 130 5.57 9.09 -12.73
N SER A 131 4.82 9.48 -11.70
CA SER A 131 4.51 8.61 -10.54
C SER A 131 3.47 7.54 -10.89
N ILE A 132 2.50 7.88 -11.74
CA ILE A 132 1.53 6.90 -12.27
C ILE A 132 2.28 5.83 -13.07
N HIS A 133 3.24 6.24 -13.91
CA HIS A 133 4.07 5.29 -14.65
C HIS A 133 4.89 4.38 -13.72
N GLU A 134 5.60 4.99 -12.76
CA GLU A 134 6.40 4.29 -11.76
C GLU A 134 5.58 3.21 -11.03
N PHE A 135 4.43 3.59 -10.47
CA PHE A 135 3.62 2.69 -9.64
C PHE A 135 2.93 1.62 -10.47
N ALA A 136 2.48 1.94 -11.69
CA ALA A 136 1.92 0.96 -12.61
C ALA A 136 2.94 -0.10 -13.03
N LEU A 137 4.21 0.28 -13.23
CA LEU A 137 5.27 -0.67 -13.56
C LEU A 137 5.65 -1.54 -12.35
N GLU A 138 5.67 -0.98 -11.15
CA GLU A 138 5.88 -1.76 -9.92
C GLU A 138 4.77 -2.80 -9.71
N LEU A 139 3.51 -2.42 -9.93
CA LEU A 139 2.38 -3.37 -9.86
C LEU A 139 2.53 -4.51 -10.88
N VAL A 140 3.03 -4.22 -12.09
CA VAL A 140 3.32 -5.26 -13.09
C VAL A 140 4.41 -6.20 -12.59
N ASP A 141 5.46 -5.67 -11.95
CA ASP A 141 6.53 -6.51 -11.41
C ASP A 141 6.05 -7.37 -10.23
N LEU A 142 5.27 -6.79 -9.31
CA LEU A 142 4.63 -7.52 -8.21
C LEU A 142 3.74 -8.65 -8.72
N ALA A 143 2.91 -8.39 -9.73
CA ALA A 143 2.06 -9.42 -10.33
C ALA A 143 2.90 -10.54 -10.99
N ARG A 144 4.01 -10.18 -11.64
CA ARG A 144 4.90 -11.15 -12.29
C ARG A 144 5.62 -12.04 -11.27
N THR A 145 6.18 -11.44 -10.22
CA THR A 145 6.95 -12.16 -9.18
C THR A 145 6.03 -12.98 -8.27
N HIS A 146 4.81 -12.51 -8.03
CA HIS A 146 3.81 -13.16 -7.19
C HIS A 146 2.59 -13.66 -7.98
N HIS A 147 2.85 -14.36 -9.10
CA HIS A 147 1.84 -14.85 -10.04
C HIS A 147 0.75 -15.76 -9.43
N LYS A 148 1.01 -16.42 -8.29
CA LYS A 148 0.03 -17.26 -7.59
C LYS A 148 -0.79 -16.52 -6.52
N ASN A 149 -0.41 -15.28 -6.18
CA ASN A 149 -1.09 -14.52 -5.15
C ASN A 149 -2.24 -13.70 -5.76
N THR A 150 -3.47 -14.18 -5.59
CA THR A 150 -4.67 -13.57 -6.17
C THR A 150 -4.92 -12.13 -5.70
N LYS A 151 -4.57 -11.78 -4.46
CA LYS A 151 -4.72 -10.40 -3.96
C LYS A 151 -3.76 -9.43 -4.66
N ILE A 152 -2.50 -9.83 -4.86
CA ILE A 152 -1.53 -9.04 -5.63
C ILE A 152 -1.96 -8.94 -7.09
N GLN A 153 -2.44 -10.03 -7.71
CA GLN A 153 -2.98 -9.99 -9.07
C GLN A 153 -4.15 -9.01 -9.19
N LEU A 154 -5.10 -9.06 -8.24
CA LEU A 154 -6.27 -8.19 -8.20
C LEU A 154 -5.88 -6.72 -8.02
N ALA A 155 -5.00 -6.42 -7.06
CA ALA A 155 -4.50 -5.06 -6.84
C ALA A 155 -3.80 -4.53 -8.10
N SER A 156 -2.93 -5.34 -8.70
CA SER A 156 -2.20 -4.95 -9.91
C SER A 156 -3.12 -4.71 -11.10
N ALA A 157 -4.14 -5.54 -11.28
CA ALA A 157 -5.16 -5.34 -12.31
C ALA A 157 -5.93 -4.03 -12.09
N LYS A 158 -6.34 -3.73 -10.84
CA LYS A 158 -7.02 -2.47 -10.48
C LYS A 158 -6.14 -1.24 -10.73
N GLY A 159 -4.87 -1.27 -10.34
CA GLY A 159 -3.96 -0.15 -10.57
C GLY A 159 -3.69 0.09 -12.05
N LEU A 160 -3.53 -0.98 -12.85
CA LEU A 160 -3.40 -0.84 -14.30
C LEU A 160 -4.68 -0.32 -14.95
N MET A 161 -5.85 -0.73 -14.47
CA MET A 161 -7.12 -0.16 -14.89
C MET A 161 -7.19 1.34 -14.59
N ASN A 162 -6.71 1.79 -13.42
CA ASN A 162 -6.62 3.21 -13.09
C ASN A 162 -5.70 3.96 -14.07
N ALA A 163 -4.52 3.41 -14.38
CA ALA A 163 -3.61 3.99 -15.38
C ALA A 163 -4.26 4.09 -16.77
N VAL A 164 -4.91 3.02 -17.25
CA VAL A 164 -5.62 3.02 -18.54
C VAL A 164 -6.66 4.14 -18.59
N ASN A 165 -7.54 4.22 -17.57
CA ASN A 165 -8.59 5.24 -17.54
C ASN A 165 -8.01 6.67 -17.48
N TYR A 166 -6.92 6.86 -16.73
CA TYR A 166 -6.22 8.14 -16.66
C TYR A 166 -5.70 8.58 -18.04
N PHE A 167 -4.97 7.70 -18.73
CA PHE A 167 -4.38 8.05 -20.03
C PHE A 167 -5.41 8.20 -21.14
N ILE A 168 -6.52 7.43 -21.12
CA ILE A 168 -7.68 7.70 -22.00
C ILE A 168 -8.22 9.11 -21.77
N LYS A 169 -8.43 9.50 -20.50
CA LYS A 169 -8.91 10.85 -20.15
C LYS A 169 -7.94 11.95 -20.61
N LYS A 170 -6.64 11.66 -20.61
CA LYS A 170 -5.58 12.56 -21.10
C LYS A 170 -5.35 12.49 -22.61
N GLN A 171 -6.11 11.67 -23.34
CA GLN A 171 -5.96 11.45 -24.78
C GLN A 171 -4.56 10.95 -25.17
N ASP A 172 -3.85 10.31 -24.23
CA ASP A 172 -2.60 9.60 -24.51
C ASP A 172 -2.94 8.13 -24.82
N GLU A 173 -3.42 7.91 -26.04
CA GLU A 173 -3.82 6.57 -26.50
C GLU A 173 -2.67 5.57 -26.45
N LYS A 174 -1.44 6.03 -26.70
CA LYS A 174 -0.25 5.17 -26.70
C LYS A 174 0.01 4.62 -25.30
N ALA A 175 0.04 5.48 -24.28
CA ALA A 175 0.23 5.05 -22.90
C ALA A 175 -0.95 4.21 -22.40
N ALA A 176 -2.18 4.60 -22.71
CA ALA A 176 -3.37 3.86 -22.32
C ALA A 176 -3.36 2.44 -22.91
N GLN A 177 -3.06 2.31 -24.20
CA GLN A 177 -2.97 1.04 -24.87
C GLN A 177 -1.82 0.17 -24.32
N GLU A 178 -0.68 0.78 -23.97
CA GLU A 178 0.43 0.06 -23.33
C GLU A 178 -0.02 -0.59 -22.02
N TYR A 179 -0.64 0.18 -21.11
CA TYR A 179 -1.10 -0.35 -19.83
C TYR A 179 -2.22 -1.36 -19.98
N PHE A 180 -3.09 -1.18 -20.97
CA PHE A 180 -4.14 -2.14 -21.28
C PHE A 180 -3.56 -3.50 -21.72
N ARG A 181 -2.50 -3.51 -22.54
CA ARG A 181 -1.79 -4.76 -22.89
C ARG A 181 -1.21 -5.44 -21.65
N LYS A 182 -0.62 -4.68 -20.72
CA LYS A 182 -0.09 -5.25 -19.46
C LYS A 182 -1.22 -5.82 -18.59
N LEU A 183 -2.35 -5.12 -18.50
CA LEU A 183 -3.56 -5.59 -17.80
C LEU A 183 -4.06 -6.91 -18.41
N LEU A 184 -4.18 -6.99 -19.74
CA LEU A 184 -4.61 -8.20 -20.43
C LEU A 184 -3.71 -9.40 -20.13
N ARG A 185 -2.40 -9.21 -19.99
CA ARG A 185 -1.47 -10.29 -19.60
C ARG A 185 -1.80 -10.84 -18.22
N ILE A 186 -2.07 -9.97 -17.25
CA ILE A 186 -2.45 -10.37 -15.88
C ILE A 186 -3.80 -11.10 -15.90
N VAL A 187 -4.81 -10.58 -16.60
CA VAL A 187 -6.12 -11.25 -16.69
C VAL A 187 -6.01 -12.61 -17.37
N LYS A 188 -5.28 -12.71 -18.50
CA LYS A 188 -5.07 -13.97 -19.21
C LYS A 188 -4.32 -15.02 -18.38
N ALA A 189 -3.41 -14.58 -17.51
CA ALA A 189 -2.69 -15.48 -16.60
C ALA A 189 -3.57 -16.00 -15.45
N ASN A 190 -4.72 -15.38 -15.19
CA ASN A 190 -5.64 -15.71 -14.10
C ASN A 190 -7.06 -15.98 -14.61
N PRO A 191 -7.28 -16.95 -15.53
CA PRO A 191 -8.54 -17.11 -16.25
C PRO A 191 -9.73 -17.57 -15.38
N LYS A 192 -9.46 -18.03 -14.15
CA LYS A 192 -10.49 -18.46 -13.19
C LYS A 192 -10.92 -17.34 -12.24
N GLU A 193 -10.21 -16.22 -12.23
CA GLU A 193 -10.43 -15.11 -11.31
C GLU A 193 -11.03 -13.92 -12.07
N GLU A 194 -12.16 -13.41 -11.59
CA GLU A 194 -12.69 -12.14 -12.10
C GLU A 194 -11.92 -10.97 -11.47
N LEU A 195 -10.75 -10.65 -12.04
CA LEU A 195 -9.90 -9.55 -11.55
C LEU A 195 -10.45 -8.17 -11.88
N ILE A 196 -11.20 -8.07 -12.98
CA ILE A 196 -11.82 -6.86 -13.52
C ILE A 196 -13.18 -7.24 -14.10
N ASP A 197 -14.15 -6.35 -13.95
CA ASP A 197 -15.47 -6.47 -14.58
C ASP A 197 -15.33 -6.80 -16.08
N THR A 198 -15.90 -7.94 -16.48
CA THR A 198 -15.77 -8.48 -17.84
C THR A 198 -16.36 -7.58 -18.91
N ARG A 199 -17.40 -6.80 -18.61
CA ARG A 199 -18.02 -5.85 -19.56
C ARG A 199 -17.10 -4.67 -19.79
N LYS A 200 -16.49 -4.14 -18.73
CA LYS A 200 -15.49 -3.06 -18.83
C LYS A 200 -14.26 -3.52 -19.61
N LEU A 201 -13.84 -4.77 -19.43
CA LEU A 201 -12.74 -5.35 -20.19
C LEU A 201 -13.07 -5.44 -21.69
N ALA A 202 -14.27 -5.89 -22.05
CA ALA A 202 -14.74 -5.94 -23.43
C ALA A 202 -14.82 -4.56 -24.09
N GLN A 203 -15.36 -3.55 -23.38
CA GLN A 203 -15.41 -2.17 -23.88
C GLN A 203 -14.02 -1.60 -24.20
N LEU A 204 -13.02 -1.89 -23.37
CA LEU A 204 -11.64 -1.44 -23.62
C LEU A 204 -10.99 -2.21 -24.76
N LYS A 205 -11.30 -3.50 -24.93
CA LYS A 205 -10.87 -4.29 -26.09
C LYS A 205 -11.38 -3.68 -27.39
N ASP A 206 -12.67 -3.36 -27.45
CA ASP A 206 -13.29 -2.71 -28.60
C ASP A 206 -12.66 -1.33 -28.84
N TYR A 207 -12.50 -0.52 -27.79
CA TYR A 207 -11.89 0.81 -27.86
C TYR A 207 -10.48 0.78 -28.47
N PHE A 208 -9.65 -0.21 -28.10
CA PHE A 208 -8.28 -0.35 -28.60
C PHE A 208 -8.14 -1.25 -29.84
N ASN A 209 -9.24 -1.78 -30.39
CA ASN A 209 -9.27 -2.78 -31.46
C ASN A 209 -8.38 -4.00 -31.14
N MET A 210 -8.61 -4.64 -29.99
CA MET A 210 -7.85 -5.80 -29.51
C MET A 210 -8.73 -7.00 -29.18
N ASP A 211 -8.48 -8.14 -29.82
CA ASP A 211 -9.16 -9.41 -29.53
C ASP A 211 -8.52 -10.23 -28.37
#